data_AF-A0A8S3W1A3-F1
#
_entry.id   AF-A0A8S3W1A3-F1
#
_cell.length_a   1.000
_cell.length_b   1.000
_cell.length_c   1.000
_cell.angle_alpha   90.00
_cell.angle_beta   90.00
_cell.angle_gamma   90.00
#
_symmetry.space_group_name_H-M   'P 1'
#
loop_
_entity.id
_entity.type
_entity.pdbx_description
1 polymer ?
#
loop_
_entity_poly.entity_id
_entity_poly.type
_entity_poly.pdbx_seq_one_letter_code
_entity_poly.pdbx_strand_id
1 'polypeptide(L)'
;MTFAGTNISLSQPDITQKLTERLDDLKQKIAACGKRIRRFTERSKRFNQNCLFQRYQKRLYKSLERPEVCGAGPGPDQANTVAFWRGLLSEPVNHSEGPWMEVVASQCESITPMDPVIITPDDVDEADCRAPNGKSPGLDGLHHYWLKGYCVNP
;
A
#
# COMPACT_ATOMS: atom_id res chain seq x y z
N MET A 1 -43.49 28.88 -9.16
CA MET A 1 -43.59 29.94 -8.13
C MET A 1 -42.62 31.05 -8.49
N THR A 2 -43.10 32.27 -8.66
CA THR A 2 -42.31 33.46 -9.02
C THR A 2 -41.98 34.25 -7.75
N PHE A 3 -40.71 34.59 -7.53
CA PHE A 3 -40.31 35.47 -6.42
C PHE A 3 -40.62 36.92 -6.80
N ALA A 4 -41.45 37.60 -6.00
CA ALA A 4 -41.87 38.98 -6.28
C ALA A 4 -40.66 39.94 -6.27
N GLY A 5 -40.51 40.73 -7.34
CA GLY A 5 -39.45 41.74 -7.50
C GLY A 5 -38.34 41.39 -8.50
N THR A 6 -38.32 40.17 -9.04
CA THR A 6 -37.43 39.80 -10.15
C THR A 6 -38.23 39.03 -11.20
N ASN A 7 -38.07 39.32 -12.50
CA ASN A 7 -38.70 38.59 -13.61
C ASN A 7 -38.08 37.18 -13.80
N ILE A 8 -37.76 36.49 -12.71
CA ILE A 8 -37.05 35.22 -12.67
C ILE A 8 -38.08 34.14 -12.33
N SER A 9 -38.42 33.34 -13.34
CA SER A 9 -39.28 32.17 -13.18
C SER A 9 -38.43 30.91 -13.11
N LEU A 10 -38.64 30.09 -12.08
CA LEU A 10 -38.03 28.76 -11.94
C LEU A 10 -38.40 27.79 -13.08
N SER A 11 -39.32 28.17 -13.96
CA SER A 11 -39.72 27.40 -15.14
C SER A 11 -38.80 27.61 -16.34
N GLN A 12 -37.84 28.55 -16.28
CA GLN A 12 -36.89 28.77 -17.37
C GLN A 12 -35.77 27.72 -17.37
N PRO A 13 -35.56 27.01 -18.50
CA PRO A 13 -34.64 25.87 -18.57
C PRO A 13 -33.18 26.25 -18.22
N ASP A 14 -32.73 27.44 -18.63
CA ASP A 14 -31.39 27.95 -18.36
C ASP A 14 -31.14 28.20 -16.85
N ILE A 15 -32.17 28.63 -16.11
CA ILE A 15 -32.09 28.85 -14.66
C ILE A 15 -32.04 27.52 -13.92
N THR A 16 -32.88 26.55 -14.32
CA THR A 16 -32.86 25.21 -13.73
C THR A 16 -31.53 24.50 -13.98
N GLN A 17 -30.96 24.65 -15.17
CA GLN A 17 -29.66 24.08 -15.52
C GLN A 17 -28.54 24.68 -14.65
N LYS A 18 -28.46 26.01 -14.55
CA LYS A 18 -27.47 26.69 -13.69
C LYS A 18 -27.59 26.29 -12.23
N LEU A 19 -28.81 26.07 -11.74
CA LEU A 19 -29.03 25.58 -10.37
C LEU A 19 -28.53 24.14 -10.20
N THR A 20 -28.78 23.25 -11.17
CA THR A 20 -28.28 21.87 -11.12
C THR A 20 -26.76 21.81 -11.17
N GLU A 21 -26.12 22.58 -12.06
CA GLU A 21 -24.67 22.70 -12.16
C GLU A 21 -24.08 23.19 -10.83
N ARG A 22 -24.68 24.23 -10.24
CA ARG A 22 -24.21 24.77 -8.97
C ARG A 22 -24.37 23.79 -7.81
N LEU A 23 -25.43 23.00 -7.82
CA LEU A 23 -25.68 21.97 -6.81
C LEU A 23 -24.69 20.81 -6.94
N ASP A 24 -24.37 20.40 -8.17
CA ASP A 24 -23.38 19.36 -8.42
C ASP A 24 -21.95 19.82 -8.09
N ASP A 25 -21.59 21.07 -8.40
CA ASP A 25 -20.34 21.69 -7.95
C ASP A 25 -20.17 21.61 -6.43
N LEU A 26 -21.23 21.92 -5.68
CA LEU A 26 -21.21 21.89 -4.22
C LEU A 26 -21.08 20.46 -3.69
N LYS A 27 -21.81 19.51 -4.26
CA LYS A 27 -21.67 18.08 -3.94
C LYS A 27 -20.25 17.59 -4.19
N GLN A 28 -19.65 17.94 -5.32
CA GLN A 28 -18.28 17.54 -5.66
C GLN A 28 -17.28 18.14 -4.67
N LYS A 29 -17.43 19.42 -4.28
CA LYS A 29 -16.57 20.06 -3.27
C LYS A 29 -16.67 19.37 -1.92
N ILE A 30 -17.89 19.07 -1.45
CA ILE A 30 -18.11 18.35 -0.19
C ILE A 30 -17.46 16.97 -0.25
N ALA A 31 -17.68 16.22 -1.34
CA ALA A 31 -17.08 14.91 -1.54
C ALA A 31 -15.54 14.97 -1.54
N ALA A 32 -14.95 15.95 -2.22
CA ALA A 32 -13.50 16.16 -2.26
C ALA A 32 -12.93 16.47 -0.87
N CYS A 33 -13.59 17.35 -0.10
CA CYS A 33 -13.21 17.65 1.28
C CYS A 33 -13.30 16.41 2.17
N GLY A 34 -14.39 15.63 2.07
CA GLY A 34 -14.56 14.37 2.81
C GLY A 34 -13.43 13.37 2.49
N LYS A 35 -13.07 13.21 1.21
CA LYS A 35 -11.95 12.37 0.78
C LYS A 35 -10.61 12.86 1.36
N ARG A 36 -10.36 14.16 1.38
CA ARG A 36 -9.13 14.75 1.97
C ARG A 36 -9.03 14.46 3.46
N ILE A 37 -10.11 14.65 4.21
CA ILE A 37 -10.17 14.34 5.64
C ILE A 37 -9.89 12.86 5.87
N ARG A 38 -10.57 11.97 5.15
CA ARG A 38 -10.36 10.51 5.25
C ARG A 38 -8.92 10.11 4.94
N ARG A 39 -8.32 10.67 3.88
CA ARG A 39 -6.92 10.40 3.53
C ARG A 39 -5.98 10.83 4.64
N PHE A 40 -6.22 12.01 5.22
CA PHE A 40 -5.40 12.53 6.32
C PHE A 40 -5.52 11.65 7.57
N THR A 41 -6.73 11.27 7.97
CA THR A 41 -6.94 10.40 9.14
C THR A 41 -6.33 9.02 8.94
N GLU A 42 -6.50 8.41 7.76
CA GLU A 42 -5.87 7.13 7.43
C GLU A 42 -4.34 7.22 7.42
N ARG A 43 -3.77 8.28 6.84
CA ARG A 43 -2.32 8.52 6.85
C ARG A 43 -1.78 8.64 8.28
N SER A 44 -2.41 9.47 9.11
CA SER A 44 -2.01 9.67 10.50
C SER A 44 -2.13 8.38 11.30
N LYS A 45 -3.19 7.59 11.08
CA LYS A 45 -3.34 6.27 11.68
C LYS A 45 -2.19 5.33 11.30
N ARG A 46 -1.88 5.20 10.00
CA ARG A 46 -0.78 4.36 9.52
C ARG A 46 0.56 4.81 10.09
N PHE A 47 0.82 6.11 10.08
CA PHE A 47 2.05 6.68 10.66
C PHE A 47 2.20 6.30 12.14
N ASN A 48 1.15 6.51 12.94
CA ASN A 48 1.16 6.15 14.36
C ASN A 48 1.34 4.65 14.59
N GLN A 49 0.64 3.81 13.80
CA GLN A 49 0.79 2.36 13.87
C GLN A 49 2.21 1.91 13.51
N ASN A 50 2.81 2.47 12.46
CA ASN A 50 4.19 2.16 12.07
C ASN A 50 5.19 2.62 13.13
N CYS A 51 5.01 3.81 13.71
CA CYS A 51 5.84 4.27 14.81
C CYS A 51 5.75 3.36 16.03
N LEU A 52 4.54 2.91 16.38
CA LEU A 52 4.33 1.92 17.45
C LEU A 52 4.93 0.56 17.10
N PHE A 53 4.84 0.11 15.85
CA PHE A 53 5.47 -1.13 15.41
C PHE A 53 6.99 -1.05 15.56
N GLN A 54 7.62 0.04 15.14
CA GLN A 54 9.07 0.17 15.20
C GLN A 54 9.60 0.31 16.63
N ARG A 55 8.89 1.04 17.50
CA ARG A 55 9.39 1.35 18.86
C ARG A 55 8.84 0.44 19.95
N TYR A 56 7.58 -0.01 19.83
CA TYR A 56 6.82 -0.67 20.90
C TYR A 56 5.80 -1.68 20.36
N GLN A 57 6.28 -2.71 19.65
CA GLN A 57 5.44 -3.74 18.99
C GLN A 57 4.32 -4.28 19.89
N LYS A 58 4.63 -4.64 21.15
CA LYS A 58 3.65 -5.14 22.12
C LYS A 58 2.47 -4.20 22.33
N ARG A 59 2.70 -2.87 22.34
CA ARG A 59 1.62 -1.88 22.49
C ARG A 59 0.75 -1.80 21.25
N LEU A 60 1.33 -1.93 20.06
CA LEU A 60 0.56 -2.00 18.83
C LEU A 60 -0.37 -3.22 18.85
N TYR A 61 0.15 -4.41 19.14
CA TYR A 61 -0.66 -5.63 19.17
C TYR A 61 -1.79 -5.54 20.20
N LYS A 62 -1.52 -5.05 21.41
CA LYS A 62 -2.57 -4.77 22.42
C LYS A 62 -3.63 -3.78 21.93
N SER A 63 -3.27 -2.79 21.12
CA SER A 63 -4.24 -1.84 20.54
C SER A 63 -5.07 -2.45 19.40
N LEU A 64 -4.58 -3.54 18.80
CA LEU A 64 -5.28 -4.29 17.74
C LEU A 64 -6.13 -5.42 18.31
N GLU A 65 -5.82 -5.89 19.52
CA GLU A 65 -6.64 -6.84 20.26
C GLU A 65 -8.07 -6.30 20.37
N ARG A 66 -9.03 -7.15 19.98
CA ARG A 66 -10.46 -6.91 20.16
C ARG A 66 -10.95 -7.92 21.18
N PRO A 67 -10.81 -7.64 22.49
CA PRO A 67 -11.18 -8.59 23.54
C PRO A 67 -12.66 -8.99 23.46
N GLU A 68 -13.49 -8.18 22.80
CA GLU A 68 -14.91 -8.47 22.56
C GLU A 68 -15.16 -9.52 21.47
N VAL A 69 -14.16 -9.77 20.62
CA VAL A 69 -14.19 -10.78 19.53
C VAL A 69 -13.38 -12.02 19.92
N CYS A 70 -12.34 -11.86 20.73
CA CYS A 70 -11.56 -12.95 21.28
C CYS A 70 -12.32 -13.57 22.47
N GLY A 71 -13.04 -14.67 22.22
CA GLY A 71 -13.78 -15.37 23.28
C GLY A 71 -12.88 -15.71 24.47
N ALA A 72 -13.41 -15.58 25.69
CA ALA A 72 -12.73 -15.88 26.95
C ALA A 72 -12.51 -17.39 27.21
N GLY A 73 -12.56 -18.20 26.16
CA GLY A 73 -12.30 -19.64 26.24
C GLY A 73 -10.81 -19.94 26.38
N PRO A 74 -10.45 -21.16 26.80
CA PRO A 74 -9.07 -21.61 26.71
C PRO A 74 -8.58 -21.49 25.26
N GLY A 75 -7.34 -21.03 25.10
CA GLY A 75 -6.70 -20.94 23.78
C GLY A 75 -6.69 -22.31 23.08
N PRO A 76 -6.58 -22.34 21.75
CA PRO A 76 -6.50 -23.61 21.02
C PRO A 76 -5.31 -24.42 21.54
N ASP A 77 -5.51 -25.73 21.65
CA ASP A 77 -4.46 -26.65 22.07
C ASP A 77 -3.22 -26.50 21.18
N GLN A 78 -2.04 -26.53 21.82
CA GLN A 78 -0.77 -26.29 21.13
C GLN A 78 -0.50 -27.37 20.09
N ALA A 79 -0.79 -28.64 20.40
CA ALA A 79 -0.57 -29.74 19.47
C ALA A 79 -1.49 -29.60 18.25
N ASN A 80 -2.77 -29.25 18.46
CA ASN A 80 -3.71 -28.99 17.38
C ASN A 80 -3.30 -27.80 16.50
N THR A 81 -2.81 -26.71 17.10
CA THR A 81 -2.33 -25.53 16.36
C THR A 81 -1.11 -25.87 15.50
N VAL A 82 -0.16 -26.60 16.08
CA VAL A 82 1.04 -27.05 15.36
C VAL A 82 0.68 -28.02 14.24
N ALA A 83 -0.23 -28.98 14.48
CA ALA A 83 -0.68 -29.93 13.47
C ALA A 83 -1.37 -29.22 12.30
N PHE A 84 -2.24 -28.24 12.58
CA PHE A 84 -2.91 -27.43 11.57
C PHE A 84 -1.91 -26.69 10.66
N TRP A 85 -1.00 -25.92 11.25
CA TRP A 85 -0.03 -25.14 10.46
C TRP A 85 0.99 -26.03 9.75
N ARG A 86 1.39 -27.15 10.37
CA ARG A 86 2.26 -28.13 9.74
C ARG A 86 1.60 -28.76 8.52
N GLY A 87 0.33 -29.17 8.61
CA GLY A 87 -0.40 -29.68 7.46
C GLY A 87 -0.49 -28.67 6.32
N LEU A 88 -0.70 -27.39 6.65
CA LEU A 88 -0.79 -26.34 5.63
C LEU A 88 0.56 -25.98 4.98
N LEU A 89 1.63 -25.90 5.77
CA LEU A 89 2.91 -25.32 5.34
C LEU A 89 4.00 -26.36 5.04
N SER A 90 3.91 -27.54 5.63
CA SER A 90 4.95 -28.59 5.53
C SER A 90 4.58 -29.70 4.56
N GLU A 91 3.32 -29.83 4.18
CA GLU A 91 2.92 -30.80 3.15
C GLU A 91 3.22 -30.19 1.78
N PRO A 92 4.12 -30.81 0.98
CA PRO A 92 4.34 -30.37 -0.38
C PRO A 92 3.07 -30.65 -1.19
N VAL A 93 2.33 -29.59 -1.51
CA VAL A 93 1.18 -29.67 -2.40
C VAL A 93 1.66 -29.38 -3.81
N ASN A 94 1.39 -30.31 -4.73
CA ASN A 94 1.52 -30.01 -6.16
C ASN A 94 0.36 -29.09 -6.55
N HIS A 95 0.67 -27.81 -6.75
CA HIS A 95 -0.30 -26.88 -7.29
C HIS A 95 -0.56 -27.22 -8.76
N SER A 96 -1.81 -27.53 -9.10
CA SER A 96 -2.21 -27.58 -10.51
C SER A 96 -2.14 -26.17 -11.06
N GLU A 97 -1.15 -25.97 -11.91
CA GLU A 97 -0.96 -24.76 -12.69
C GLU A 97 -2.22 -24.47 -13.53
N GLY A 98 -2.78 -23.27 -13.41
CA GLY A 98 -3.98 -22.90 -14.16
C GLY A 98 -3.65 -22.63 -15.65
N PRO A 99 -4.64 -22.69 -16.57
CA PRO A 99 -4.42 -22.46 -18.00
C PRO A 99 -3.76 -21.11 -18.35
N TRP A 100 -3.80 -20.15 -17.42
CA TRP A 100 -3.17 -18.84 -17.58
C TRP A 100 -1.64 -18.92 -17.70
N MET A 101 -0.99 -19.95 -17.16
CA MET A 101 0.47 -20.09 -17.31
C MET A 101 0.88 -20.44 -18.73
N GLU A 102 0.09 -21.24 -19.46
CA GLU A 102 0.29 -21.47 -20.89
C GLU A 102 0.13 -20.17 -21.70
N VAL A 103 -0.85 -19.34 -21.31
CA VAL A 103 -1.05 -18.01 -21.92
C VAL A 103 0.14 -17.08 -21.64
N VAL A 104 0.67 -17.08 -20.43
CA VAL A 104 1.87 -16.27 -20.09
C VAL A 104 3.11 -16.82 -20.78
N ALA A 105 3.30 -18.15 -20.80
CA ALA A 105 4.43 -18.78 -21.47
C ALA A 105 4.45 -18.46 -22.97
N SER A 106 3.31 -18.60 -23.66
CA SER A 106 3.18 -18.23 -25.08
C SER A 106 3.40 -16.74 -25.34
N GLN A 107 2.98 -15.84 -24.44
CA GLN A 107 3.32 -14.41 -24.53
C GLN A 107 4.82 -14.19 -24.36
N CYS A 108 5.47 -14.97 -23.48
CA CYS A 108 6.89 -14.88 -23.19
C CYS A 108 7.79 -15.60 -24.21
N GLU A 109 7.28 -16.48 -25.09
CA GLU A 109 8.09 -17.15 -26.14
C GLU A 109 8.78 -16.16 -27.08
N SER A 110 8.14 -15.01 -27.32
CA SER A 110 8.71 -13.93 -28.13
C SER A 110 9.77 -13.09 -27.42
N ILE A 111 9.91 -13.24 -26.09
CA ILE A 111 10.83 -12.47 -25.27
C ILE A 111 12.17 -13.21 -25.26
N THR A 112 13.21 -12.54 -25.76
CA THR A 112 14.57 -13.07 -25.69
C THR A 112 14.97 -13.24 -24.21
N PRO A 113 15.45 -14.43 -23.80
CA PRO A 113 15.95 -14.62 -22.44
C PRO A 113 17.02 -13.59 -22.12
N MET A 114 16.95 -13.00 -20.93
CA MET A 114 18.00 -12.10 -20.46
C MET A 114 19.29 -12.91 -20.29
N ASP A 115 20.39 -12.39 -20.85
CA ASP A 115 21.71 -12.98 -20.65
C ASP A 115 22.04 -13.08 -19.15
N PRO A 116 22.84 -14.07 -18.73
CA PRO A 116 23.22 -14.22 -17.34
C PRO A 116 23.93 -12.93 -16.85
N VAL A 117 23.32 -12.28 -15.86
CA VAL A 117 23.90 -11.09 -15.22
C VAL A 117 24.98 -11.55 -14.23
N ILE A 118 26.24 -11.35 -14.59
CA ILE A 118 27.37 -11.59 -13.71
C ILE A 118 27.67 -10.26 -13.01
N ILE A 119 27.37 -10.19 -11.71
CA ILE A 119 27.69 -9.02 -10.89
C ILE A 119 29.15 -9.12 -10.45
N THR A 120 29.97 -8.18 -10.87
CA THR A 120 31.38 -8.06 -10.51
C THR A 120 31.56 -7.08 -9.34
N PRO A 121 32.70 -7.12 -8.62
CA PRO A 121 33.00 -6.12 -7.59
C PRO A 121 32.98 -4.69 -8.12
N ASP A 122 33.44 -4.47 -9.35
CA ASP A 122 33.45 -3.14 -9.99
C ASP A 122 32.02 -2.60 -10.20
N ASP A 123 31.06 -3.47 -10.51
CA ASP A 123 29.65 -3.09 -10.64
C ASP A 123 29.05 -2.62 -9.30
N VAL A 124 29.46 -3.26 -8.20
CA VAL A 124 29.04 -2.90 -6.84
C VAL A 124 29.64 -1.55 -6.44
N ASP A 125 30.94 -1.36 -6.69
CA ASP A 125 31.62 -0.09 -6.44
C ASP A 125 30.99 1.05 -7.26
N GLU A 126 30.74 0.84 -8.56
CA GLU A 126 30.08 1.86 -9.41
C GLU A 126 28.69 2.21 -8.89
N ALA A 127 27.90 1.22 -8.46
CA ALA A 127 26.56 1.43 -7.92
C ALA A 127 26.59 2.22 -6.60
N ASP A 128 27.45 1.82 -5.66
CA ASP A 128 27.56 2.46 -4.35
C ASP A 128 28.09 3.89 -4.46
N CYS A 129 29.07 4.14 -5.34
CA CYS A 129 29.65 5.47 -5.50
C CYS A 129 28.69 6.44 -6.20
N ARG A 130 27.87 5.96 -7.15
CA ARG A 130 26.86 6.77 -7.83
C ARG A 130 25.60 7.02 -7.00
N ALA A 131 25.32 6.18 -6.02
CA ALA A 131 24.12 6.33 -5.22
C ALA A 131 24.12 7.67 -4.45
N PRO A 132 23.01 8.44 -4.47
CA PRO A 132 22.94 9.70 -3.76
C PRO A 132 22.78 9.49 -2.25
N ASN A 133 23.61 10.19 -1.47
CA ASN A 133 23.62 10.06 0.00
C ASN A 133 22.24 10.28 0.62
N GLY A 134 21.41 11.21 0.14
CA GLY A 134 20.15 11.59 0.78
C GLY A 134 18.94 10.66 0.54
N LYS A 135 19.15 9.39 0.17
CA LYS A 135 18.06 8.42 0.01
C LYS A 135 17.76 7.74 1.33
N SER A 136 16.47 7.57 1.64
CA SER A 136 16.04 6.84 2.82
C SER A 136 16.68 5.45 2.86
N PRO A 137 17.15 5.00 4.05
CA PRO A 137 17.79 3.71 4.18
C PRO A 137 16.78 2.56 3.98
N GLY A 138 17.30 1.38 3.67
CA GLY A 138 16.53 0.15 3.54
C GLY A 138 15.99 -0.36 4.88
N LEU A 139 15.48 -1.60 4.87
CA LEU A 139 15.00 -2.29 6.08
C LEU A 139 16.13 -2.51 7.11
N ASP A 140 17.37 -2.57 6.64
CA ASP A 140 18.60 -2.67 7.41
C ASP A 140 18.98 -1.35 8.12
N GLY A 141 18.37 -0.23 7.75
CA GLY A 141 18.69 1.09 8.29
C GLY A 141 20.03 1.65 7.80
N LEU A 142 20.70 0.97 6.86
CA LEU A 142 21.99 1.40 6.34
C LEU A 142 21.79 2.48 5.29
N HIS A 143 22.42 3.63 5.53
CA HIS A 143 22.34 4.77 4.64
C HIS A 143 23.50 4.74 3.64
N HIS A 144 23.25 5.11 2.38
CA HIS A 144 24.28 5.16 1.33
C HIS A 144 25.49 6.03 1.72
N TYR A 145 25.28 7.05 2.55
CA TYR A 145 26.36 7.85 3.14
C TYR A 145 27.47 7.00 3.78
N TRP A 146 27.10 5.91 4.46
CA TRP A 146 28.07 5.02 5.12
C TRP A 146 28.71 4.04 4.15
N LEU A 147 27.99 3.62 3.10
CA LEU A 147 28.50 2.71 2.07
C LEU A 147 29.60 3.36 1.22
N LYS A 148 29.52 4.68 0.99
CA LYS A 148 30.58 5.43 0.29
C LYS A 148 31.94 5.42 0.97
N GLY A 149 32.04 5.02 2.24
CA GLY A 149 33.34 4.81 2.88
C GLY A 149 34.12 3.62 2.28
N TYR A 150 33.44 2.70 1.61
CA TYR A 150 34.02 1.52 0.97
C TYR A 150 34.27 1.70 -0.52
N CYS A 151 33.80 2.81 -1.10
CA CYS A 151 34.17 3.21 -2.46
C CYS A 151 35.68 3.35 -2.57
N VAL A 152 36.31 2.44 -3.31
CA VAL A 152 37.72 2.59 -3.69
C VAL A 152 37.78 3.76 -4.67
N ASN A 153 38.29 4.91 -4.23
CA ASN A 153 38.61 5.99 -5.15
C ASN A 153 39.72 5.51 -6.10
N PRO A 154 39.66 5.82 -7.41
CA PRO A 154 40.89 5.95 -8.19
C PRO A 154 41.77 7.08 -7.62
#